data_AF-V9LCG2-F1
#
_entry.id   AF-V9LCG2-F1
#
_cell.length_a   1.000
_cell.length_b   1.000
_cell.length_c   1.000
_cell.angle_alpha   90.00
_cell.angle_beta   90.00
_cell.angle_gamma   90.00
#
_symmetry.space_group_name_H-M   'P 1'
#
loop_
_entity.id
_entity.type
_entity.pdbx_description
1 polymer ?
#
loop_
_entity_poly.entity_id
_entity_poly.type
_entity_poly.pdbx_seq_one_letter_code
_entity_poly.pdbx_strand_id
1 'polypeptide(L)'
;MALPRSLTSLLLFVCGLGIGFVFCHLAISLINMKPPQHSHLVYNDPHGHLEDNHHDLHGEMNFDADLSQHKDENQSVADDLYKKVRILCWVMTGPQNLATKAAHIKATWGKRCNILLFMSSEENKDFPAVGLDVKEGRDQLFWKTIKAFQYVHEHHFDDADWFMKADDDTYTIVDNLRWLLSRYSPDQPIYFGRRFKPYVKQGYMSGGAGYVLSKESLKRFVDAFKTGKCKHFTSVEDVAIWKRSEEH
;
A
#
# COMPACT_ATOMS: atom_id res chain seq x y z
N MET A 1 -66.94 11.52 -46.73
CA MET A 1 -67.45 11.30 -45.37
C MET A 1 -66.73 12.25 -44.44
N ALA A 2 -67.41 13.28 -43.93
CA ALA A 2 -66.80 14.26 -43.02
C ALA A 2 -66.70 13.64 -41.62
N LEU A 3 -65.49 13.61 -41.05
CA LEU A 3 -65.25 13.11 -39.70
C LEU A 3 -65.99 14.03 -38.70
N PRO A 4 -66.73 13.48 -37.71
CA PRO A 4 -67.48 14.31 -36.78
C PRO A 4 -66.54 15.25 -36.00
N ARG A 5 -66.90 16.54 -35.89
CA ARG A 5 -66.10 17.61 -35.26
C ARG A 5 -65.57 17.28 -33.85
N SER A 6 -66.28 16.39 -33.13
CA SER A 6 -65.88 15.86 -31.82
C SER A 6 -64.62 14.97 -31.89
N LEU A 7 -64.48 14.16 -32.95
CA LEU A 7 -63.36 13.24 -33.12
C LEU A 7 -62.07 13.99 -33.46
N THR A 8 -62.18 15.06 -34.25
CA THR A 8 -61.04 15.94 -34.59
C THR A 8 -60.51 16.70 -33.37
N SER A 9 -61.39 17.19 -32.48
CA SER A 9 -60.96 17.82 -31.23
C SER A 9 -60.32 16.83 -30.26
N LEU A 10 -60.82 15.59 -30.18
CA LEU A 10 -60.24 14.56 -29.34
C LEU A 10 -58.84 14.16 -29.81
N LEU A 11 -58.65 14.00 -31.12
CA LEU A 11 -57.35 13.70 -31.72
C LEU A 11 -56.31 14.81 -31.43
N LEU A 12 -56.69 16.07 -31.58
CA LEU A 12 -55.81 17.21 -31.27
C LEU A 12 -55.42 17.25 -29.79
N PHE A 13 -56.34 16.93 -28.89
CA PHE A 13 -56.07 16.87 -27.45
C PHE A 13 -55.08 15.76 -27.08
N VAL A 14 -55.27 14.55 -27.63
CA VAL A 14 -54.37 13.41 -27.38
C VAL A 14 -52.98 13.65 -27.98
N CYS A 15 -52.89 14.24 -29.18
CA CYS A 15 -51.61 14.64 -29.76
C CYS A 15 -50.90 15.69 -28.89
N GLY A 16 -51.63 16.67 -28.35
CA GLY A 16 -51.08 17.68 -27.44
C GLY A 16 -50.49 17.08 -26.17
N LEU A 17 -51.18 16.11 -25.56
CA LEU A 17 -50.67 15.40 -24.37
C LEU A 17 -49.40 14.60 -24.67
N GLY A 18 -49.35 13.92 -25.83
CA GLY A 18 -48.17 13.17 -26.24
C GLY A 18 -46.94 14.05 -26.45
N ILE A 19 -47.11 15.19 -27.14
CA ILE A 19 -46.03 16.16 -27.36
C ILE A 19 -45.57 16.77 -26.03
N GLY A 20 -46.50 17.13 -25.15
CA GLY A 20 -46.19 17.67 -23.82
C GLY A 20 -45.39 16.70 -22.96
N PHE A 21 -45.74 15.40 -22.98
CA PHE A 21 -45.02 14.36 -22.25
C PHE A 21 -43.57 14.20 -22.75
N VAL A 22 -43.37 14.16 -24.07
CA VAL A 22 -42.03 14.06 -24.67
C VAL A 22 -41.19 15.29 -24.33
N PHE A 23 -41.78 16.49 -24.39
CA PHE A 23 -41.07 17.72 -24.07
C PHE A 23 -40.67 17.78 -22.59
N CYS A 24 -41.57 17.40 -21.68
CA CYS A 24 -41.25 17.28 -20.25
C CYS A 24 -40.15 16.24 -20.00
N HIS A 25 -40.20 15.09 -20.66
CA HIS A 25 -39.20 14.04 -20.48
C HIS A 25 -37.81 14.47 -20.99
N LEU A 26 -37.76 15.21 -22.10
CA LEU A 26 -36.51 15.79 -22.62
C LEU A 26 -35.99 16.90 -21.70
N ALA A 27 -36.86 17.77 -21.18
CA ALA A 27 -36.48 18.81 -20.23
C ALA A 27 -35.93 18.21 -18.92
N ILE A 28 -36.58 17.17 -18.38
CA ILE A 28 -36.11 16.46 -17.19
C ILE A 28 -34.77 15.75 -17.48
N SER A 29 -34.60 15.16 -18.67
CA SER A 29 -33.32 14.54 -19.06
C SER A 29 -32.18 15.55 -19.20
N LEU A 30 -32.47 16.79 -19.62
CA LEU A 30 -31.50 17.87 -19.69
C LEU A 30 -31.13 18.41 -18.31
N ILE A 31 -32.10 18.50 -17.39
CA ILE A 31 -31.87 18.93 -16.00
C ILE A 31 -31.16 17.84 -15.19
N ASN A 32 -31.45 16.56 -15.45
CA ASN A 32 -30.80 15.41 -14.84
C ASN A 32 -29.48 15.01 -15.53
N MET A 33 -28.92 15.85 -16.39
CA MET A 33 -27.51 15.76 -16.76
C MET A 33 -26.70 16.04 -15.49
N LYS A 34 -26.50 15.00 -14.69
CA LYS A 34 -25.54 15.01 -13.58
C LYS A 34 -24.23 15.50 -14.19
N PRO A 35 -23.65 16.62 -13.71
CA PRO A 35 -22.36 17.04 -14.21
C PRO A 35 -21.40 15.85 -14.08
N PRO A 36 -20.50 15.61 -15.06
CA PRO A 36 -19.47 14.61 -14.90
C PRO A 36 -18.82 14.86 -13.55
N GLN A 37 -18.81 13.82 -12.70
CA GLN A 37 -18.14 13.85 -11.41
C GLN A 37 -16.65 13.94 -11.70
N HIS A 38 -16.18 15.13 -12.04
CA HIS A 38 -14.76 15.43 -12.09
C HIS A 38 -14.29 15.31 -10.65
N SER A 39 -13.57 14.23 -10.32
CA SER A 39 -12.75 14.21 -9.13
C SER A 39 -11.87 15.46 -9.21
N HIS A 40 -12.02 16.33 -8.21
CA HIS A 40 -11.24 17.56 -8.12
C HIS A 40 -9.79 17.12 -7.89
N LEU A 41 -9.01 16.97 -8.96
CA LEU A 41 -7.60 16.61 -8.88
C LEU A 41 -6.90 17.79 -8.19
N VAL A 42 -6.42 17.58 -6.98
CA VAL A 42 -5.68 18.62 -6.26
C VAL A 42 -4.32 18.74 -6.94
N TYR A 43 -4.09 19.86 -7.64
CA TYR A 43 -2.81 20.18 -8.23
C TYR A 43 -1.87 20.65 -7.11
N ASN A 44 -0.92 19.79 -6.74
CA ASN A 44 0.15 20.17 -5.82
C ASN A 44 1.17 21.00 -6.60
N ASP A 45 1.22 22.30 -6.34
CA ASP A 45 2.35 23.16 -6.72
C ASP A 45 3.46 22.98 -5.65
N PRO A 46 4.62 22.39 -6.00
CA PRO A 46 5.71 22.17 -5.05
C PRO A 46 6.36 23.48 -4.54
N HIS A 47 6.03 24.63 -5.14
CA HIS A 47 6.48 25.96 -4.71
C HIS A 47 5.34 26.88 -4.23
N GLY A 48 4.11 26.37 -4.21
CA GLY A 48 2.95 27.11 -3.74
C GLY A 48 2.91 27.15 -2.21
N HIS A 49 3.15 28.32 -1.62
CA HIS A 49 2.74 28.59 -0.24
C HIS A 49 1.22 28.68 -0.21
N LEU A 50 0.53 27.54 -0.04
CA LEU A 50 -0.85 27.56 0.39
C LEU A 50 -0.85 28.08 1.83
N GLU A 51 -1.50 29.22 2.06
CA GLU A 51 -1.86 29.61 3.42
C GLU A 51 -2.75 28.50 3.98
N ASP A 52 -2.32 27.89 5.10
CA ASP A 52 -3.04 26.86 5.84
C ASP A 52 -4.35 27.42 6.42
N ASN A 53 -5.31 27.71 5.56
CA ASN A 53 -6.70 27.79 5.94
C ASN A 53 -7.19 26.34 6.00
N HIS A 54 -7.54 25.89 7.21
CA HIS A 54 -8.16 24.61 7.55
C HIS A 54 -9.42 24.33 6.70
N HIS A 55 -9.24 24.01 5.43
CA HIS A 55 -10.25 23.47 4.55
C HIS A 55 -9.90 22.00 4.32
N ASP A 56 -10.82 21.11 4.67
CA ASP A 56 -10.75 19.70 4.32
C ASP A 56 -10.40 19.58 2.82
N LEU A 57 -9.21 19.06 2.53
CA LEU A 57 -8.72 18.80 1.18
C LEU A 57 -9.60 17.72 0.53
N HIS A 58 -10.72 18.15 -0.03
CA HIS A 58 -11.61 17.28 -0.79
C HIS A 58 -11.08 17.13 -2.23
N GLY A 59 -10.41 16.01 -2.50
CA GLY A 59 -9.95 15.64 -3.84
C GLY A 59 -9.03 14.42 -3.84
N GLU A 60 -8.88 13.76 -5.00
CA GLU A 60 -7.89 12.71 -5.17
C GLU A 60 -6.52 13.36 -5.37
N MET A 61 -5.56 13.04 -4.48
CA MET A 61 -4.18 13.51 -4.64
C MET A 61 -3.49 12.73 -5.75
N ASN A 62 -2.96 13.45 -6.73
CA ASN A 62 -2.11 12.85 -7.76
C ASN A 62 -0.66 12.78 -7.26
N PHE A 63 -0.27 11.63 -6.69
CA PHE A 63 1.11 11.40 -6.23
C PHE A 63 2.16 11.42 -7.35
N ASP A 64 1.74 11.31 -8.61
CA ASP A 64 2.61 11.34 -9.78
C ASP A 64 2.59 12.72 -10.49
N ALA A 65 1.96 13.75 -9.91
CA ALA A 65 1.85 15.09 -10.51
C ALA A 65 3.22 15.71 -10.83
N ASP A 66 4.18 15.53 -9.93
CA ASP A 66 5.52 16.11 -10.02
C ASP A 66 6.47 15.28 -10.91
N LEU A 67 6.08 14.05 -11.27
CA LEU A 67 6.93 13.13 -12.04
C LEU A 67 7.34 13.73 -13.40
N SER A 68 6.54 14.65 -13.94
CA SER A 68 6.83 15.35 -15.18
C SER A 68 7.92 16.43 -15.05
N GLN A 69 8.09 17.03 -13.87
CA GLN A 69 9.08 18.08 -13.63
C GLN A 69 10.49 17.51 -13.45
N HIS A 70 10.59 16.23 -13.06
CA HIS A 70 11.86 15.53 -12.85
C HIS A 70 12.32 14.67 -14.05
N LYS A 71 11.75 14.87 -15.25
CA LYS A 71 12.09 14.05 -16.44
C LYS A 71 13.53 14.24 -16.93
N ASP A 72 14.09 15.42 -16.71
CA ASP A 72 15.45 15.76 -17.15
C ASP A 72 16.53 15.36 -16.13
N GLU A 73 16.13 14.81 -14.98
CA GLU A 73 17.06 14.34 -13.96
C GLU A 73 17.79 13.07 -14.41
N ASN A 74 19.09 12.99 -14.14
CA ASN A 74 19.88 11.80 -14.43
C ASN A 74 19.55 10.67 -13.44
N GLN A 75 18.76 9.69 -13.88
CA GLN A 75 18.32 8.54 -13.07
C GLN A 75 19.25 7.33 -13.15
N SER A 76 20.35 7.39 -13.93
CA SER A 76 21.23 6.24 -14.19
C SER A 76 21.71 5.52 -12.93
N VAL A 77 22.15 6.27 -11.91
CA VAL A 77 22.62 5.69 -10.64
C VAL A 77 21.51 4.95 -9.91
N ALA A 78 20.30 5.54 -9.86
CA ALA A 78 19.16 4.92 -9.20
C ALA A 78 18.72 3.65 -9.94
N ASP A 79 18.69 3.68 -11.28
CA ASP A 79 18.32 2.55 -12.13
C ASP A 79 19.34 1.40 -12.02
N ASP A 80 20.63 1.72 -12.02
CA ASP A 80 21.70 0.73 -11.87
C ASP A 80 21.65 0.08 -10.50
N LEU A 81 21.40 0.87 -9.45
CA LEU A 81 21.20 0.33 -8.12
C LEU A 81 19.96 -0.53 -8.04
N TYR A 82 18.83 -0.11 -8.64
CA TYR A 82 17.58 -0.86 -8.63
C TYR A 82 17.76 -2.27 -9.20
N LYS A 83 18.58 -2.41 -10.24
CA LYS A 83 18.95 -3.70 -10.85
C LYS A 83 19.91 -4.50 -9.97
N LYS A 84 20.89 -3.84 -9.35
CA LYS A 84 21.96 -4.49 -8.57
C LYS A 84 21.54 -4.91 -7.16
N VAL A 85 20.62 -4.18 -6.53
CA VAL A 85 20.21 -4.35 -5.14
C VAL A 85 18.71 -4.57 -5.11
N ARG A 86 18.30 -5.84 -5.16
CA ARG A 86 16.89 -6.25 -5.24
C ARG A 86 16.30 -6.30 -3.83
N ILE A 87 15.33 -5.42 -3.57
CA ILE A 87 14.68 -5.28 -2.26
C ILE A 87 13.22 -5.73 -2.37
N LEU A 88 12.86 -6.73 -1.58
CA LEU A 88 11.47 -7.08 -1.31
C LEU A 88 11.00 -6.34 -0.06
N CYS A 89 9.95 -5.56 -0.21
CA CYS A 89 9.27 -4.89 0.89
C CYS A 89 7.98 -5.66 1.20
N TRP A 90 7.81 -6.07 2.45
CA TRP A 90 6.55 -6.60 2.93
C TRP A 90 6.01 -5.69 4.04
N VAL A 91 4.74 -5.33 3.90
CA VAL A 91 4.05 -4.38 4.77
C VAL A 91 3.08 -5.14 5.65
N MET A 92 3.27 -5.05 6.97
CA MET A 92 2.31 -5.57 7.94
C MET A 92 1.05 -4.71 7.94
N THR A 93 -0.11 -5.32 7.74
CA THR A 93 -1.40 -4.62 7.78
C THR A 93 -2.54 -5.54 8.24
N GLY A 94 -3.77 -5.06 8.15
CA GLY A 94 -4.98 -5.83 8.39
C GLY A 94 -6.12 -5.38 7.47
N PRO A 95 -7.19 -6.18 7.34
CA PRO A 95 -8.28 -5.92 6.40
C PRO A 95 -8.87 -4.51 6.49
N GLN A 96 -8.99 -3.99 7.71
CA GLN A 96 -9.53 -2.66 8.00
C GLN A 96 -8.62 -1.49 7.56
N ASN A 97 -7.33 -1.74 7.37
CA ASN A 97 -6.33 -0.73 7.04
C ASN A 97 -5.97 -0.69 5.55
N LEU A 98 -6.50 -1.60 4.73
CA LEU A 98 -6.11 -1.73 3.33
C LEU A 98 -6.39 -0.44 2.54
N ALA A 99 -7.62 0.07 2.62
CA ALA A 99 -8.03 1.27 1.89
C ALA A 99 -7.50 2.57 2.53
N THR A 100 -7.40 2.62 3.85
CA THR A 100 -7.10 3.84 4.62
C THR A 100 -5.61 4.08 4.85
N LYS A 101 -4.78 3.03 4.72
CA LYS A 101 -3.33 3.12 4.97
C LYS A 101 -2.51 2.44 3.89
N ALA A 102 -2.71 1.13 3.67
CA ALA A 102 -1.88 0.36 2.76
C ALA A 102 -1.95 0.88 1.31
N ALA A 103 -3.12 1.39 0.90
CA ALA A 103 -3.31 2.04 -0.41
C ALA A 103 -2.35 3.22 -0.63
N HIS A 104 -2.06 4.00 0.41
CA HIS A 104 -1.12 5.12 0.30
C HIS A 104 0.32 4.63 0.13
N ILE A 105 0.72 3.54 0.80
CA ILE A 105 2.02 2.91 0.59
C ILE A 105 2.15 2.41 -0.86
N LYS A 106 1.12 1.72 -1.38
CA LYS A 106 1.06 1.24 -2.76
C LYS A 106 1.15 2.39 -3.78
N ALA A 107 0.53 3.53 -3.48
CA ALA A 107 0.53 4.71 -4.35
C ALA A 107 1.82 5.54 -4.28
N THR A 108 2.64 5.37 -3.23
CA THR A 108 3.82 6.19 -2.95
C THR A 108 5.11 5.38 -2.97
N TRP A 109 5.82 5.28 -1.84
CA TRP A 109 7.16 4.72 -1.74
C TRP A 109 7.24 3.23 -2.08
N GLY A 110 6.13 2.49 -1.94
CA GLY A 110 6.09 1.06 -2.28
C GLY A 110 6.41 0.78 -3.74
N LYS A 111 6.15 1.74 -4.65
CA LYS A 111 6.51 1.68 -6.08
C LYS A 111 8.02 1.52 -6.32
N ARG A 112 8.86 1.92 -5.34
CA ARG A 112 10.33 1.87 -5.46
C ARG A 112 10.92 0.52 -5.01
N CYS A 113 10.12 -0.38 -4.44
CA CYS A 113 10.55 -1.73 -4.11
C CYS A 113 10.64 -2.60 -5.39
N ASN A 114 11.46 -3.64 -5.38
CA ASN A 114 11.50 -4.61 -6.48
C ASN A 114 10.27 -5.53 -6.42
N ILE A 115 9.89 -5.91 -5.20
CA ILE A 115 8.66 -6.63 -4.91
C ILE A 115 8.00 -5.95 -3.71
N LEU A 116 6.68 -5.75 -3.78
CA LEU A 116 5.88 -5.17 -2.72
C LEU A 116 4.75 -6.14 -2.35
N LEU A 117 4.74 -6.59 -1.11
CA LEU A 117 3.72 -7.49 -0.57
C LEU A 117 2.99 -6.81 0.59
N PHE A 118 1.68 -7.02 0.69
CA PHE A 118 0.88 -6.61 1.83
C PHE A 118 0.45 -7.85 2.60
N MET A 119 0.87 -7.95 3.86
CA MET A 119 0.64 -9.11 4.72
C MET A 119 -0.52 -8.81 5.66
N SER A 120 -1.62 -9.56 5.51
CA SER A 120 -2.89 -9.35 6.21
C SER A 120 -3.32 -10.63 6.94
N SER A 121 -4.26 -10.55 7.89
CA SER A 121 -4.89 -11.74 8.47
C SER A 121 -5.62 -12.56 7.39
N GLU A 122 -6.33 -11.86 6.53
CA GLU A 122 -7.21 -12.39 5.48
C GLU A 122 -6.71 -11.99 4.10
N GLU A 123 -6.88 -12.88 3.13
CA GLU A 123 -6.58 -12.61 1.73
C GLU A 123 -7.59 -11.58 1.18
N ASN A 124 -7.09 -10.63 0.41
CA ASN A 124 -7.94 -9.72 -0.35
C ASN A 124 -7.40 -9.65 -1.79
N LYS A 125 -8.24 -9.99 -2.77
CA LYS A 125 -7.82 -10.00 -4.19
C LYS A 125 -7.95 -8.64 -4.86
N ASP A 126 -8.86 -7.79 -4.39
CA ASP A 126 -9.07 -6.43 -4.91
C ASP A 126 -7.91 -5.52 -4.49
N PHE A 127 -7.45 -5.70 -3.26
CA PHE A 127 -6.23 -5.12 -2.73
C PHE A 127 -5.26 -6.27 -2.44
N PRO A 128 -4.39 -6.68 -3.39
CA PRO A 128 -3.69 -7.97 -3.44
C PRO A 128 -2.83 -8.22 -2.18
N ALA A 129 -3.50 -8.58 -1.10
CA ALA A 129 -2.97 -8.78 0.22
C ALA A 129 -2.94 -10.27 0.48
N VAL A 130 -1.79 -10.74 0.94
CA VAL A 130 -1.55 -12.13 1.29
C VAL A 130 -2.19 -12.40 2.65
N GLY A 131 -3.12 -13.35 2.68
CA GLY A 131 -3.73 -13.83 3.92
C GLY A 131 -2.81 -14.79 4.66
N LEU A 132 -2.43 -14.45 5.89
CA LEU A 132 -1.53 -15.25 6.72
C LEU A 132 -2.24 -16.31 7.58
N ASP A 133 -3.57 -16.31 7.61
CA ASP A 133 -4.40 -17.19 8.45
C ASP A 133 -4.04 -17.05 9.94
N VAL A 134 -3.95 -15.79 10.39
CA VAL A 134 -3.68 -15.42 11.78
C VAL A 134 -4.71 -14.36 12.21
N LYS A 135 -5.19 -14.44 13.46
CA LYS A 135 -6.15 -13.47 13.99
C LYS A 135 -5.58 -12.04 14.02
N GLU A 136 -6.49 -11.07 13.99
CA GLU A 136 -6.14 -9.67 14.31
C GLU A 136 -5.87 -9.48 15.80
N GLY A 137 -5.05 -8.49 16.13
CA GLY A 137 -4.70 -8.15 17.51
C GLY A 137 -3.22 -7.91 17.71
N ARG A 138 -2.89 -7.07 18.70
CA ARG A 138 -1.49 -6.72 19.01
C ARG A 138 -0.69 -7.93 19.49
N ASP A 139 -1.34 -8.85 20.19
CA ASP A 139 -0.81 -10.12 20.67
C ASP A 139 -0.53 -11.13 19.53
N GLN A 140 -1.13 -10.91 18.36
CA GLN A 140 -0.96 -11.77 17.18
C GLN A 140 0.13 -11.29 16.22
N LEU A 141 0.67 -10.08 16.42
CA LEU A 141 1.71 -9.48 15.57
C LEU A 141 2.92 -10.40 15.43
N PHE A 142 3.34 -11.06 16.51
CA PHE A 142 4.44 -12.02 16.46
C PHE A 142 4.20 -13.15 15.45
N TRP A 143 3.00 -13.76 15.51
CA TRP A 143 2.65 -14.86 14.62
C TRP A 143 2.51 -14.38 13.18
N LYS A 144 1.91 -13.20 12.97
CA LYS A 144 1.86 -12.56 11.66
C LYS A 144 3.26 -12.35 11.09
N THR A 145 4.20 -11.81 11.86
CA THR A 145 5.57 -11.56 11.36
C THR A 145 6.30 -12.85 11.01
N ILE A 146 6.18 -13.91 11.82
CA ILE A 146 6.79 -15.20 11.48
C ILE A 146 6.18 -15.78 10.22
N LYS A 147 4.85 -15.76 10.11
CA LYS A 147 4.13 -16.26 8.93
C LYS A 147 4.47 -15.46 7.68
N ALA A 148 4.61 -14.14 7.80
CA ALA A 148 5.07 -13.27 6.71
C ALA A 148 6.48 -13.65 6.24
N PHE A 149 7.43 -13.81 7.16
CA PHE A 149 8.79 -14.22 6.79
C PHE A 149 8.86 -15.62 6.21
N GLN A 150 8.06 -16.56 6.72
CA GLN A 150 7.92 -17.90 6.15
C GLN A 150 7.37 -17.84 4.72
N TYR A 151 6.31 -17.06 4.49
CA TYR A 151 5.73 -16.86 3.17
C TYR A 151 6.74 -16.27 2.19
N VAL A 152 7.43 -15.19 2.59
CA VAL A 152 8.48 -14.54 1.79
C VAL A 152 9.60 -15.52 1.46
N HIS A 153 10.05 -16.31 2.43
CA HIS A 153 11.09 -17.31 2.19
C HIS A 153 10.61 -18.44 1.28
N GLU A 154 9.36 -18.87 1.37
CA GLU A 154 8.84 -19.97 0.56
C GLU A 154 8.61 -19.55 -0.90
N HIS A 155 8.14 -18.31 -1.13
CA HIS A 155 7.68 -17.88 -2.44
C HIS A 155 8.64 -16.93 -3.16
N HIS A 156 9.49 -16.20 -2.43
CA HIS A 156 10.26 -15.08 -2.96
C HIS A 156 11.73 -15.03 -2.53
N PHE A 157 12.26 -16.11 -1.94
CA PHE A 157 13.64 -16.12 -1.42
C PHE A 157 14.70 -15.88 -2.50
N ASP A 158 14.45 -16.32 -3.73
CA ASP A 158 15.39 -16.13 -4.85
C ASP A 158 15.11 -14.87 -5.70
N ASP A 159 13.94 -14.25 -5.49
CA ASP A 159 13.51 -13.09 -6.24
C ASP A 159 14.16 -11.78 -5.73
N ALA A 160 14.67 -11.77 -4.50
CA ALA A 160 15.29 -10.61 -3.86
C ALA A 160 16.56 -10.96 -3.06
N ASP A 161 17.34 -9.93 -2.76
CA ASP A 161 18.59 -10.02 -1.99
C ASP A 161 18.42 -9.48 -0.56
N TRP A 162 17.47 -8.57 -0.38
CA TRP A 162 17.17 -7.89 0.88
C TRP A 162 15.67 -7.88 1.15
N PHE A 163 15.29 -8.11 2.40
CA PHE A 163 13.90 -8.32 2.83
C PHE A 163 13.55 -7.31 3.93
N MET A 164 12.73 -6.33 3.59
CA MET A 164 12.33 -5.25 4.48
C MET A 164 10.93 -5.47 5.05
N LYS A 165 10.81 -5.47 6.38
CA LYS A 165 9.54 -5.26 7.08
C LYS A 165 9.25 -3.77 7.18
N ALA A 166 8.01 -3.40 6.92
CA ALA A 166 7.43 -2.11 7.30
C ALA A 166 6.03 -2.30 7.90
N ASP A 167 5.57 -1.33 8.69
CA ASP A 167 4.17 -1.28 9.13
C ASP A 167 3.35 -0.37 8.19
N ASP A 168 2.02 -0.48 8.22
CA ASP A 168 1.12 0.29 7.33
C ASP A 168 1.08 1.80 7.60
N ASP A 169 1.77 2.28 8.62
CA ASP A 169 2.00 3.68 8.96
C ASP A 169 3.47 4.11 8.82
N THR A 170 4.31 3.28 8.18
CA THR A 170 5.72 3.58 7.91
C THR A 170 5.92 4.27 6.54
N TYR A 171 6.77 5.29 6.49
CA TYR A 171 7.26 5.88 5.24
C TYR A 171 8.76 5.62 5.06
N THR A 172 9.15 5.09 3.89
CA THR A 172 10.54 4.69 3.61
C THR A 172 11.07 5.36 2.36
N ILE A 173 12.27 5.93 2.43
CA ILE A 173 13.01 6.37 1.25
C ILE A 173 13.83 5.19 0.72
N VAL A 174 13.20 4.37 -0.13
CA VAL A 174 13.79 3.08 -0.60
C VAL A 174 15.10 3.30 -1.36
N ASP A 175 15.26 4.40 -2.07
CA ASP A 175 16.49 4.71 -2.81
C ASP A 175 17.69 4.95 -1.88
N ASN A 176 17.46 5.63 -0.74
CA ASN A 176 18.48 5.80 0.30
C ASN A 176 18.83 4.47 0.97
N LEU A 177 17.81 3.64 1.23
CA LEU A 177 18.03 2.30 1.76
C LEU A 177 18.88 1.48 0.78
N ARG A 178 18.54 1.50 -0.51
CA ARG A 178 19.26 0.79 -1.56
C ARG A 178 20.72 1.24 -1.66
N TRP A 179 20.96 2.54 -1.60
CA TRP A 179 22.30 3.10 -1.52
C TRP A 179 23.09 2.54 -0.33
N LEU A 180 22.49 2.52 0.88
CA LEU A 180 23.10 1.94 2.08
C LEU A 180 23.48 0.47 1.87
N LEU A 181 22.53 -0.34 1.37
CA LEU A 181 22.66 -1.78 1.20
C LEU A 181 23.68 -2.17 0.12
N SER A 182 23.89 -1.32 -0.89
CA SER A 182 24.84 -1.56 -2.00
C SER A 182 26.28 -1.84 -1.57
N ARG A 183 26.62 -1.50 -0.32
CA ARG A 183 27.95 -1.66 0.29
C ARG A 183 28.14 -2.98 1.02
N TYR A 184 27.10 -3.81 1.11
CA TYR A 184 27.11 -5.05 1.88
C TYR A 184 26.75 -6.24 0.99
N SER A 185 27.32 -7.41 1.30
CA SER A 185 26.93 -8.67 0.64
C SER A 185 25.67 -9.23 1.32
N PRO A 186 24.62 -9.59 0.55
CA PRO A 186 23.41 -10.22 1.08
C PRO A 186 23.62 -11.67 1.57
N ASP A 187 24.77 -12.28 1.24
CA ASP A 187 25.16 -13.62 1.70
C ASP A 187 25.76 -13.61 3.11
N GLN A 188 26.02 -12.42 3.65
CA GLN A 188 26.44 -12.26 5.04
C GLN A 188 25.20 -12.09 5.93
N PRO A 189 25.19 -12.64 7.16
CA PRO A 189 24.05 -12.58 8.07
C PRO A 189 23.90 -11.19 8.70
N ILE A 190 23.48 -10.22 7.89
CA ILE A 190 23.34 -8.81 8.26
C ILE A 190 21.87 -8.43 8.40
N TYR A 191 21.58 -7.60 9.40
CA TYR A 191 20.30 -6.92 9.55
C TYR A 191 20.50 -5.45 9.94
N PHE A 192 19.58 -4.61 9.48
CA PHE A 192 19.54 -3.17 9.77
C PHE A 192 18.19 -2.79 10.35
N GLY A 193 18.18 -1.77 11.21
CA GLY A 193 16.97 -1.24 11.81
C GLY A 193 17.30 -0.32 12.97
N ARG A 194 16.27 0.16 13.66
CA ARG A 194 16.45 0.98 14.86
C ARG A 194 16.60 0.10 16.09
N ARG A 195 17.83 -0.05 16.59
CA ARG A 195 18.13 -0.85 17.79
C ARG A 195 17.62 -0.16 19.07
N PHE A 196 16.68 -0.80 19.75
CA PHE A 196 16.17 -0.46 21.06
C PHE A 196 16.82 -1.36 22.12
N LYS A 197 17.11 -0.82 23.31
CA LYS A 197 17.64 -1.57 24.47
C LYS A 197 16.80 -1.53 25.76
N PRO A 198 15.54 -1.03 25.82
CA PRO A 198 14.83 -0.92 27.10
C PRO A 198 14.41 -2.28 27.69
N TYR A 199 14.31 -3.35 26.90
CA TYR A 199 13.73 -4.64 27.36
C TYR A 199 14.67 -5.85 27.31
N VAL A 200 15.75 -5.79 26.52
CA VAL A 200 16.73 -6.88 26.39
C VAL A 200 18.14 -6.30 26.29
N LYS A 201 19.10 -6.94 26.97
CA LYS A 201 20.49 -6.43 27.09
C LYS A 201 21.20 -6.32 25.74
N GLN A 202 20.99 -7.31 24.88
CA GLN A 202 21.46 -7.31 23.49
C GLN A 202 20.69 -6.32 22.62
N GLY A 203 19.54 -5.82 23.04
CA GLY A 203 18.67 -4.98 22.22
C GLY A 203 17.91 -5.74 21.14
N TYR A 204 17.03 -5.01 20.45
CA TYR A 204 16.13 -5.53 19.42
C TYR A 204 15.84 -4.43 18.39
N MET A 205 15.45 -4.77 17.16
CA MET A 205 15.05 -3.75 16.19
C MET A 205 13.58 -3.40 16.39
N SER A 206 13.27 -2.09 16.43
CA SER A 206 11.89 -1.59 16.50
C SER A 206 11.15 -1.87 15.19
N GLY A 207 9.97 -2.48 15.27
CA GLY A 207 9.13 -2.88 14.15
C GLY A 207 8.52 -1.70 13.42
N GLY A 208 8.05 -0.68 14.16
CA GLY A 208 7.48 0.53 13.57
C GLY A 208 8.49 1.44 12.86
N ALA A 209 9.79 1.28 13.14
CA ALA A 209 10.83 1.91 12.33
C ALA A 209 11.13 1.14 11.03
N GLY A 210 10.60 -0.08 10.91
CA GLY A 210 11.01 -1.06 9.92
C GLY A 210 12.39 -1.65 10.23
N TYR A 211 12.64 -2.82 9.64
CA TYR A 211 13.95 -3.44 9.65
C TYR A 211 14.17 -4.27 8.39
N VAL A 212 15.43 -4.46 8.04
CA VAL A 212 15.85 -5.14 6.81
C VAL A 212 16.73 -6.31 7.16
N LEU A 213 16.44 -7.47 6.57
CA LEU A 213 17.26 -8.67 6.65
C LEU A 213 17.96 -8.90 5.31
N SER A 214 19.23 -9.27 5.37
CA SER A 214 19.93 -9.89 4.24
C SER A 214 19.31 -11.26 3.91
N LYS A 215 19.61 -11.77 2.70
CA LYS A 215 19.21 -13.11 2.26
C LYS A 215 19.67 -14.20 3.24
N GLU A 216 20.92 -14.17 3.67
CA GLU A 216 21.43 -15.14 4.64
C GLU A 216 20.76 -14.98 6.02
N SER A 217 20.49 -13.76 6.48
CA SER A 217 19.75 -13.55 7.73
C SER A 217 18.33 -14.09 7.67
N LEU A 218 17.60 -13.88 6.57
CA LEU A 218 16.25 -14.42 6.41
C LEU A 218 16.24 -15.95 6.46
N LYS A 219 17.19 -16.59 5.77
CA LYS A 219 17.34 -18.04 5.77
C LYS A 219 17.53 -18.57 7.19
N ARG A 220 18.51 -18.04 7.92
CA ARG A 220 18.79 -18.42 9.31
C ARG A 220 17.60 -18.18 10.23
N PHE A 221 16.91 -17.05 10.04
CA PHE A 221 15.72 -16.71 10.80
C PHE A 221 14.66 -17.79 10.62
N VAL A 222 14.26 -18.10 9.38
CA VAL A 222 13.22 -19.11 9.10
C VAL A 222 13.65 -20.51 9.57
N ASP A 223 14.90 -20.89 9.37
CA ASP A 223 15.44 -22.18 9.83
C ASP A 223 15.42 -22.32 11.36
N ALA A 224 15.69 -21.24 12.09
CA ALA A 224 15.63 -21.22 13.56
C ALA A 224 14.20 -21.46 14.09
N PHE A 225 13.18 -20.96 13.39
CA PHE A 225 11.78 -21.23 13.73
C PHE A 225 11.34 -22.64 13.35
N LYS A 226 11.75 -23.14 12.17
CA LYS A 226 11.45 -24.52 11.73
C LYS A 226 12.05 -25.57 12.67
N THR A 227 13.27 -25.35 13.16
CA THR A 227 13.98 -26.27 14.07
C THR A 227 13.52 -26.16 15.53
N GLY A 228 12.53 -25.32 15.85
CA GLY A 228 12.02 -25.13 17.21
C GLY A 228 13.03 -24.44 18.15
N LYS A 229 14.11 -23.88 17.60
CA LYS A 229 15.07 -23.06 18.36
C LYS A 229 14.46 -21.73 18.77
N CYS A 230 13.48 -21.19 18.06
CA CYS A 230 12.73 -20.01 18.51
C CYS A 230 11.33 -20.40 18.98
N LYS A 231 10.94 -20.00 20.21
CA LYS A 231 9.59 -20.14 20.76
C LYS A 231 9.04 -18.75 21.12
N HIS A 232 7.72 -18.57 21.04
CA HIS A 232 7.06 -17.34 21.51
C HIS A 232 7.24 -17.20 23.03
N PHE A 233 7.79 -16.07 23.49
CA PHE A 233 8.06 -15.84 24.93
C PHE A 233 7.60 -14.48 25.46
N THR A 234 7.11 -13.58 24.62
CA THR A 234 6.64 -12.24 25.02
C THR A 234 5.57 -11.73 24.07
N SER A 235 4.62 -10.94 24.59
CA SER A 235 3.57 -10.28 23.81
C SER A 235 4.08 -9.11 22.95
N VAL A 236 5.34 -8.71 23.10
CA VAL A 236 5.98 -7.68 22.28
C VAL A 236 6.72 -8.34 21.12
N GLU A 237 6.12 -8.30 19.93
CA GLU A 237 6.61 -8.90 18.68
C GLU A 237 8.12 -8.69 18.45
N ASP A 238 8.57 -7.44 18.41
CA ASP A 238 9.96 -7.12 18.11
C ASP A 238 10.94 -7.74 19.12
N VAL A 239 10.61 -7.67 20.41
CA VAL A 239 11.45 -8.26 21.45
C VAL A 239 11.49 -9.78 21.28
N ALA A 240 10.34 -10.39 20.92
CA ALA A 240 10.22 -11.82 20.70
C ALA A 240 11.10 -12.31 19.54
N ILE A 241 11.15 -11.54 18.46
CA ILE A 241 11.92 -11.83 17.24
C ILE A 241 13.42 -11.78 17.51
N TRP A 242 13.90 -10.71 18.15
CA TRP A 242 15.34 -10.42 18.18
C TRP A 242 16.10 -11.11 19.32
N LYS A 243 15.45 -11.43 20.45
CA LYS A 243 16.17 -11.97 21.62
C LYS A 243 16.97 -13.25 21.32
N ARG A 244 16.52 -14.08 20.38
CA ARG A 244 17.15 -15.37 20.01
C ARG A 244 18.01 -15.30 18.75
N SER A 245 17.92 -14.21 17.99
CA SER A 245 18.65 -14.05 16.72
C SER A 245 20.15 -13.81 16.87
N GLU A 246 20.63 -13.35 18.04
CA GLU A 246 22.07 -13.19 18.33
C GLU A 246 22.69 -14.39 19.09
N GLU A 247 21.92 -15.43 19.44
CA GLU A 247 22.45 -16.62 20.11
C GLU A 247 23.06 -17.65 19.12
N HIS A 248 22.78 -17.52 17.81
CA HIS A 248 23.11 -18.48 16.74
C HIS A 248 23.42 -17.77 15.41
#